data_AF-A0AAE1U6A0-F1
#
_entry.id   AF-A0AAE1U6A0-F1
#
_cell.length_a   1.000
_cell.length_b   1.000
_cell.length_c   1.000
_cell.angle_alpha   90.00
_cell.angle_beta   90.00
_cell.angle_gamma   90.00
#
_symmetry.space_group_name_H-M   'P 1'
#
loop_
_entity.id
_entity.type
_entity.pdbx_description
1 polymer ?
#
loop_
_entity_poly.entity_id
_entity_poly.type
_entity_poly.pdbx_seq_one_letter_code
_entity_poly.pdbx_strand_id
1 'polypeptide(L)'
;MAVDYGADLIYTEETIDFKMIRSIRRDNEALGTVDFIDKSDGTVFFRTCDKERNKVVFQLGTSNAQRALQVGKLVEPYVAGLDVNMGCPKEFSIKGGMGAALLTQPEKVKSILTTLVQGLSIPVTCKIRLLPTLEDTIKLCKIIEECQVAAIAIHGRTRVERPNHPNHNDMIKEIAQVLTIPVIANGGSKEISCYEDIDKFRNECGAASVMLGRSAMWNCSILRPEGYLPLETVIETYLRYCIQYDNPFTYSKYAVQNMLRELQDTIRGKAFLETQTLQEICAIWGLDDFFKSELTRQNQARKSINFEVKNGKTALPPSADHVKIEKREEDGQIIVEMPIQFIRGNFNNADLPKMLLNTHIFRNELDGPHYSHSVVDKFFSASVIVDGVKYASTLREKSKRYSEQGAATVCLHALELVDKTYGFSPAEGARKYQHILNTYANVKRQSNESNIQDVKVEKEADWKKRKVETSNVKQTNEVSQEENYR
;
A
#
# COMPACT_ATOMS: atom_id res chain seq x y z
N MET A 1 0.24 -10.77 -3.14
CA MET A 1 -0.13 -10.73 -4.57
C MET A 1 0.97 -11.24 -5.49
N ALA A 2 2.13 -10.56 -5.63
CA ALA A 2 3.18 -11.03 -6.56
C ALA A 2 3.64 -12.47 -6.29
N VAL A 3 3.82 -12.83 -5.01
CA VAL A 3 4.11 -14.21 -4.58
C VAL A 3 3.01 -15.20 -5.00
N ASP A 4 1.74 -14.81 -4.92
CA ASP A 4 0.61 -15.68 -5.32
C ASP A 4 0.57 -15.91 -6.83
N TYR A 5 1.10 -14.96 -7.59
CA TYR A 5 1.20 -15.05 -9.04
C TYR A 5 2.51 -15.67 -9.52
N GLY A 6 3.35 -16.18 -8.63
CA GLY A 6 4.54 -16.95 -9.02
C GLY A 6 5.88 -16.24 -8.84
N ALA A 7 5.93 -15.07 -8.18
CA ALA A 7 7.23 -14.47 -7.85
C ALA A 7 8.00 -15.32 -6.83
N ASP A 8 9.26 -15.63 -7.14
CA ASP A 8 10.19 -16.30 -6.23
C ASP A 8 10.67 -15.36 -5.12
N LEU A 9 11.04 -14.14 -5.50
CA LEU A 9 11.50 -13.07 -4.62
C LEU A 9 10.71 -11.79 -4.88
N ILE A 10 10.47 -11.02 -3.82
CA ILE A 10 9.83 -9.70 -3.90
C ILE A 10 10.70 -8.67 -3.20
N TYR A 11 10.88 -7.50 -3.80
CA TYR A 11 11.68 -6.41 -3.23
C TYR A 11 10.75 -5.36 -2.65
N THR A 12 11.07 -4.85 -1.46
CA THR A 12 10.37 -3.69 -0.90
C THR A 12 10.63 -2.44 -1.75
N GLU A 13 9.84 -1.39 -1.54
CA GLU A 13 10.26 -0.06 -1.97
C GLU A 13 11.58 0.35 -1.29
N GLU A 14 12.32 1.27 -1.93
CA GLU A 14 13.55 1.82 -1.36
C GLU A 14 13.22 2.56 -0.05
N THR A 15 13.77 2.08 1.05
CA THR A 15 13.65 2.73 2.35
C THR A 15 14.97 3.37 2.75
N ILE A 16 14.92 4.64 3.16
CA ILE A 16 16.11 5.38 3.60
C ILE A 16 16.50 4.96 5.02
N ASP A 17 17.79 4.71 5.23
CA ASP A 17 18.38 4.25 6.49
C ASP A 17 17.93 5.05 7.73
N PHE A 18 17.92 6.39 7.65
CA PHE A 18 17.48 7.26 8.73
C PHE A 18 16.04 7.00 9.18
N LYS A 19 15.15 6.64 8.24
CA LYS A 19 13.74 6.36 8.55
C LYS A 19 13.60 5.06 9.34
N MET A 20 14.36 4.04 8.96
CA MET A 20 14.42 2.77 9.70
C MET A 20 15.01 2.94 11.10
N ILE A 21 16.10 3.68 11.26
CA ILE A 21 16.74 3.90 12.57
C ILE A 21 15.81 4.64 13.54
N ARG A 22 15.00 5.58 13.04
CA ARG A 22 14.02 6.30 13.85
C ARG A 22 12.77 5.47 14.19
N SER A 23 12.58 4.32 13.57
CA SER A 23 11.36 3.53 13.71
C SER A 23 11.29 2.74 15.03
N ILE A 24 10.07 2.34 15.39
CA ILE A 24 9.82 1.23 16.33
C ILE A 24 9.26 0.05 15.58
N ARG A 25 9.66 -1.14 16.00
CA ARG A 25 9.04 -2.38 15.59
C ARG A 25 7.85 -2.67 16.51
N ARG A 26 6.72 -3.11 15.95
CA ARG A 26 5.51 -3.50 16.69
C ARG A 26 4.90 -4.77 16.10
N ASP A 27 4.57 -5.74 16.96
CA ASP A 27 3.68 -6.83 16.57
C ASP A 27 2.25 -6.31 16.41
N ASN A 28 1.62 -6.66 15.30
CA ASN A 28 0.25 -6.30 15.01
C ASN A 28 -0.58 -7.57 14.85
N GLU A 29 -0.99 -8.13 15.98
CA GLU A 29 -1.79 -9.35 16.06
C GLU A 29 -3.12 -9.24 15.30
N ALA A 30 -3.73 -8.05 15.25
CA ALA A 30 -4.99 -7.84 14.52
C ALA A 30 -4.84 -8.11 13.01
N LEU A 31 -3.66 -7.81 12.45
CA LEU A 31 -3.35 -8.04 11.04
C LEU A 31 -2.46 -9.28 10.82
N GLY A 32 -1.90 -9.86 11.87
CA GLY A 32 -0.88 -10.90 11.77
C GLY A 32 0.41 -10.38 11.12
N THR A 33 0.80 -9.14 11.41
CA THR A 33 1.97 -8.48 10.78
C THR A 33 2.99 -7.99 11.79
N VAL A 34 4.20 -7.74 11.29
CA VAL A 34 5.22 -6.96 11.99
C VAL A 34 5.30 -5.59 11.30
N ASP A 35 5.10 -4.53 12.09
CA ASP A 35 5.06 -3.15 11.61
C ASP A 35 6.29 -2.37 12.07
N PHE A 36 6.91 -1.63 11.16
CA PHE A 36 7.93 -0.63 11.45
C PHE A 36 7.32 0.76 11.30
N ILE A 37 7.23 1.45 12.42
CA ILE A 37 6.48 2.69 12.59
C ILE A 37 7.45 3.82 12.85
N ASP A 38 7.40 4.86 12.04
CA ASP A 38 8.20 6.06 12.26
C ASP A 38 7.72 6.81 13.52
N LYS A 39 8.61 7.03 14.49
CA LYS A 39 8.27 7.72 15.75
C LYS A 39 7.83 9.18 15.55
N SER A 40 8.28 9.85 14.49
CA SER A 40 7.97 11.29 14.32
C SER A 40 6.53 11.53 13.87
N ASP A 41 6.01 10.65 13.02
CA ASP A 41 4.69 10.83 12.38
C ASP A 41 3.75 9.63 12.49
N GLY A 42 4.16 8.53 13.13
CA GLY A 42 3.35 7.33 13.31
C GLY A 42 3.10 6.54 12.02
N THR A 43 3.78 6.86 10.92
CA THR A 43 3.59 6.16 9.64
C THR A 43 4.19 4.77 9.72
N VAL A 44 3.36 3.75 9.42
CA VAL A 44 3.85 2.41 9.09
C VAL A 44 4.43 2.48 7.69
N PHE A 45 5.75 2.40 7.55
CA PHE A 45 6.41 2.50 6.25
C PHE A 45 7.03 1.18 5.78
N PHE A 46 7.18 0.21 6.70
CA PHE A 46 7.46 -1.17 6.33
C PHE A 46 6.57 -2.07 7.19
N ARG A 47 5.79 -2.92 6.53
CA ARG A 47 4.90 -3.93 7.12
C ARG A 47 5.18 -5.24 6.41
N THR A 48 5.40 -6.30 7.18
CA THR A 48 5.64 -7.63 6.63
C THR A 48 4.87 -8.69 7.41
N CYS A 49 4.77 -9.89 6.84
CA CYS A 49 4.04 -11.02 7.41
C CYS A 49 4.76 -12.34 7.11
N ASP A 50 4.38 -13.40 7.82
CA ASP A 50 5.04 -14.70 7.69
C ASP A 50 4.94 -15.30 6.28
N LYS A 51 3.89 -14.97 5.52
CA LYS A 51 3.68 -15.45 4.15
C LYS A 51 4.82 -15.06 3.20
N GLU A 52 5.45 -13.91 3.42
CA GLU A 52 6.52 -13.40 2.55
C GLU A 52 7.91 -13.42 3.19
N ARG A 53 8.02 -13.78 4.48
CA ARG A 53 9.27 -13.70 5.26
C ARG A 53 10.47 -14.34 4.55
N ASN A 54 10.27 -15.49 3.91
CA ASN A 54 11.32 -16.23 3.20
C ASN A 54 11.52 -15.81 1.73
N LYS A 55 10.86 -14.73 1.28
CA LYS A 55 10.89 -14.24 -0.11
C LYS A 55 11.13 -12.74 -0.23
N VAL A 56 10.87 -11.97 0.84
CA VAL A 56 10.99 -10.51 0.83
C VAL A 56 12.44 -10.08 0.99
N VAL A 57 12.92 -9.24 0.08
CA VAL A 57 14.23 -8.61 0.11
C VAL A 57 14.04 -7.13 0.43
N PHE A 58 14.63 -6.68 1.54
CA PHE A 58 14.50 -5.30 1.99
C PHE A 58 15.49 -4.41 1.25
N GLN A 59 15.00 -3.46 0.45
CA GLN A 59 15.85 -2.53 -0.30
C GLN A 59 16.13 -1.24 0.50
N LEU A 60 17.40 -1.01 0.77
CA LEU A 60 17.93 0.09 1.56
C LEU A 60 18.59 1.16 0.69
N GLY A 61 18.18 2.42 0.89
CA GLY A 61 18.92 3.60 0.46
C GLY A 61 19.84 4.08 1.59
N THR A 62 21.16 4.05 1.38
CA THR A 62 22.15 4.45 2.39
C THR A 62 23.43 4.99 1.75
N SER A 63 24.18 5.77 2.52
CA SER A 63 25.50 6.30 2.16
C SER A 63 26.54 6.10 3.26
N ASN A 64 26.22 5.28 4.28
CA ASN A 64 27.06 5.04 5.44
C ASN A 64 26.98 3.57 5.90
N ALA A 65 28.13 2.92 6.02
CA ALA A 65 28.22 1.49 6.30
C ALA A 65 27.63 1.10 7.67
N GLN A 66 27.91 1.88 8.73
CA GLN A 66 27.47 1.56 10.09
C GLN A 66 25.95 1.72 10.24
N ARG A 67 25.38 2.79 9.67
CA ARG A 67 23.91 2.94 9.62
C ARG A 67 23.27 1.82 8.81
N ALA A 68 23.87 1.44 7.69
CA ALA A 68 23.36 0.34 6.89
C ALA A 68 23.32 -0.97 7.69
N LEU A 69 24.40 -1.29 8.41
CA LEU A 69 24.46 -2.48 9.27
C LEU A 69 23.43 -2.43 10.41
N GLN A 70 23.27 -1.26 11.05
CA GLN A 70 22.25 -1.08 12.08
C GLN A 70 20.85 -1.38 11.54
N VAL A 71 20.52 -0.87 10.35
CA VAL A 71 19.24 -1.15 9.70
C VAL A 71 19.12 -2.62 9.32
N GLY A 72 20.17 -3.20 8.74
CA GLY A 72 20.24 -4.62 8.40
C GLY A 72 19.92 -5.51 9.61
N LYS A 73 20.51 -5.23 10.77
CA LYS A 73 20.23 -5.95 12.03
C LYS A 73 18.79 -5.81 12.52
N LEU A 74 18.14 -4.68 12.26
CA LEU A 74 16.74 -4.47 12.64
C LEU A 74 15.77 -5.30 11.78
N VAL A 75 16.06 -5.45 10.48
CA VAL A 75 15.16 -6.14 9.53
C VAL A 75 15.49 -7.62 9.34
N GLU A 76 16.73 -8.03 9.60
CA GLU A 76 17.27 -9.38 9.39
C GLU A 76 16.33 -10.52 9.86
N PRO A 77 15.66 -10.45 11.03
CA PRO A 77 14.75 -11.51 11.46
C PRO A 77 13.48 -11.67 10.62
N TYR A 78 13.14 -10.70 9.76
CA TYR A 78 11.85 -10.57 9.10
C TYR A 78 11.92 -10.65 7.58
N VAL A 79 13.12 -10.74 7.01
CA VAL A 79 13.35 -10.67 5.57
C VAL A 79 14.33 -11.74 5.11
N ALA A 80 14.22 -12.16 3.86
CA ALA A 80 15.08 -13.19 3.26
C ALA A 80 16.43 -12.65 2.77
N GLY A 81 16.55 -11.34 2.60
CA GLY A 81 17.77 -10.69 2.14
C GLY A 81 17.72 -9.17 2.31
N LEU A 82 18.88 -8.54 2.20
CA LEU A 82 19.04 -7.09 2.21
C LEU A 82 19.64 -6.64 0.87
N ASP A 83 19.02 -5.65 0.22
CA ASP A 83 19.52 -5.06 -1.03
C ASP A 83 19.95 -3.62 -0.84
N VAL A 84 21.09 -3.21 -1.38
CA VAL A 84 21.51 -1.80 -1.40
C VAL A 84 21.16 -1.15 -2.74
N ASN A 85 20.35 -0.09 -2.70
CA ASN A 85 20.04 0.69 -3.89
C ASN A 85 21.22 1.59 -4.28
N MET A 86 21.81 1.31 -5.44
CA MET A 86 22.86 2.11 -6.06
C MET A 86 22.44 2.66 -7.44
N GLY A 87 21.14 2.60 -7.76
CA GLY A 87 20.61 2.94 -9.08
C GLY A 87 19.66 4.14 -9.11
N CYS A 88 19.18 4.63 -7.96
CA CYS A 88 18.20 5.71 -7.89
C CYS A 88 18.79 7.05 -8.40
N PRO A 89 18.27 7.63 -9.51
CA PRO A 89 18.80 8.87 -10.09
C PRO A 89 18.12 10.12 -9.51
N LYS A 90 17.18 9.98 -8.57
CA LYS A 90 16.41 11.10 -8.03
C LYS A 90 17.32 12.04 -7.23
N GLU A 91 17.04 13.35 -7.32
CA GLU A 91 17.90 14.39 -6.76
C GLU A 91 18.12 14.24 -5.24
N PHE A 92 17.09 13.87 -4.48
CA PHE A 92 17.22 13.67 -3.03
C PHE A 92 18.21 12.53 -2.69
N SER A 93 18.23 11.47 -3.50
CA SER A 93 19.15 10.34 -3.32
C SER A 93 20.59 10.80 -3.60
N ILE A 94 20.80 11.52 -4.70
CA ILE A 94 22.11 12.04 -5.09
C ILE A 94 22.65 13.02 -4.04
N LYS A 95 21.84 13.98 -3.59
CA LYS A 95 22.20 14.92 -2.52
C LYS A 95 22.52 14.22 -1.19
N GLY A 96 21.84 13.11 -0.89
CA GLY A 96 22.14 12.28 0.28
C GLY A 96 23.36 11.35 0.12
N GLY A 97 24.00 11.35 -1.05
CA GLY A 97 25.13 10.46 -1.37
C GLY A 97 24.74 8.98 -1.55
N MET A 98 23.45 8.71 -1.80
CA MET A 98 22.86 7.37 -1.95
C MET A 98 22.47 7.10 -3.40
N GLY A 99 22.05 5.88 -3.73
CA GLY A 99 21.56 5.54 -5.06
C GLY A 99 22.65 5.73 -6.11
N ALA A 100 22.32 6.37 -7.24
CA ALA A 100 23.25 6.53 -8.36
C ALA A 100 24.52 7.34 -8.03
N ALA A 101 24.56 8.09 -6.91
CA ALA A 101 25.78 8.75 -6.45
C ALA A 101 26.87 7.78 -5.98
N LEU A 102 26.48 6.55 -5.58
CA LEU A 102 27.42 5.51 -5.17
C LEU A 102 28.22 4.94 -6.35
N LEU A 103 27.68 5.00 -7.57
CA LEU A 103 28.30 4.44 -8.78
C LEU A 103 29.67 5.06 -9.09
N THR A 104 29.93 6.29 -8.63
CA THR A 104 31.20 6.99 -8.78
C THR A 104 32.04 7.02 -7.50
N GLN A 105 31.67 6.22 -6.49
CA GLN A 105 32.36 6.15 -5.19
C GLN A 105 32.70 4.69 -4.80
N PRO A 106 33.61 4.02 -5.53
CA PRO A 106 33.89 2.60 -5.32
C PRO A 106 34.34 2.24 -3.90
N GLU A 107 35.15 3.09 -3.26
CA GLU A 107 35.58 2.88 -1.87
C GLU A 107 34.42 2.90 -0.86
N LYS A 108 33.44 3.78 -1.10
CA LYS A 108 32.23 3.84 -0.26
C LYS A 108 31.35 2.63 -0.49
N VAL A 109 31.21 2.19 -1.75
CA VAL A 109 30.50 0.94 -2.10
C VAL A 109 31.14 -0.24 -1.38
N LYS A 110 32.47 -0.39 -1.48
CA LYS A 110 33.23 -1.44 -0.81
C LYS A 110 33.03 -1.43 0.70
N SER A 111 33.12 -0.25 1.32
CA SER A 111 32.89 -0.08 2.75
C SER A 111 31.49 -0.52 3.18
N ILE A 112 30.44 -0.09 2.46
CA ILE A 112 29.04 -0.44 2.78
C ILE A 112 28.80 -1.95 2.61
N LEU A 113 29.14 -2.51 1.44
CA LEU A 113 28.85 -3.90 1.12
C LEU A 113 29.63 -4.87 2.00
N THR A 114 30.93 -4.64 2.19
CA THR A 114 31.77 -5.50 3.06
C THR A 114 31.23 -5.51 4.49
N THR A 115 30.86 -4.35 5.03
CA THR A 115 30.30 -4.24 6.39
C THR A 115 28.97 -5.01 6.51
N LEU A 116 28.11 -4.94 5.49
CA LEU A 116 26.84 -5.66 5.49
C LEU A 116 27.03 -7.17 5.37
N VAL A 117 27.86 -7.62 4.42
CA VAL A 117 28.12 -9.05 4.19
C VAL A 117 28.76 -9.71 5.40
N GLN A 118 29.72 -9.04 6.06
CA GLN A 118 30.35 -9.56 7.27
C GLN A 118 29.45 -9.48 8.50
N GLY A 119 28.53 -8.52 8.51
CA GLY A 119 27.69 -8.23 9.66
C GLY A 119 26.38 -9.00 9.71
N LEU A 120 25.84 -9.47 8.58
CA LEU A 120 24.53 -10.11 8.47
C LEU A 120 24.65 -11.61 8.17
N SER A 121 23.67 -12.36 8.63
CA SER A 121 23.49 -13.80 8.38
C SER A 121 22.60 -14.09 7.16
N ILE A 122 21.87 -13.07 6.68
CA ILE A 122 21.07 -13.10 5.45
C ILE A 122 21.89 -12.63 4.24
N PRO A 123 21.58 -13.07 3.01
CA PRO A 123 22.27 -12.63 1.80
C PRO A 123 22.14 -11.13 1.57
N VAL A 124 23.25 -10.51 1.19
CA VAL A 124 23.30 -9.09 0.78
C VAL A 124 23.42 -9.02 -0.73
N THR A 125 22.56 -8.24 -1.37
CA THR A 125 22.60 -7.94 -2.81
C THR A 125 22.73 -6.44 -3.03
N CYS A 126 22.94 -6.02 -4.27
CA CYS A 126 22.78 -4.61 -4.64
C CYS A 126 22.18 -4.46 -6.03
N LYS A 127 21.54 -3.32 -6.25
CA LYS A 127 20.96 -2.94 -7.53
C LYS A 127 21.64 -1.71 -8.12
N ILE A 128 22.23 -1.85 -9.31
CA ILE A 128 22.94 -0.79 -10.02
C ILE A 128 22.25 -0.36 -11.32
N ARG A 129 22.77 0.72 -11.91
CA ARG A 129 22.59 1.12 -13.30
C ARG A 129 23.93 1.03 -14.02
N LEU A 130 23.90 0.99 -15.36
CA LEU A 130 25.12 1.03 -16.17
C LEU A 130 25.88 2.36 -15.98
N LEU A 131 27.21 2.28 -16.06
CA LEU A 131 28.07 3.45 -16.25
C LEU A 131 28.16 3.79 -17.76
N PRO A 132 28.72 4.96 -18.14
CA PRO A 132 28.78 5.36 -19.56
C PRO A 132 29.51 4.37 -20.47
N THR A 133 30.42 3.56 -19.94
CA THR A 133 31.17 2.55 -20.70
C THR A 133 30.99 1.16 -20.09
N LEU A 134 31.11 0.12 -20.93
CA LEU A 134 31.10 -1.28 -20.50
C LEU A 134 32.28 -1.57 -19.56
N GLU A 135 33.47 -1.08 -19.92
CA GLU A 135 34.69 -1.29 -19.13
C GLU A 135 34.56 -0.73 -17.71
N ASP A 136 34.05 0.49 -17.55
CA ASP A 136 33.86 1.08 -16.21
C ASP A 136 32.78 0.32 -15.43
N THR A 137 31.73 -0.13 -16.11
CA THR A 137 30.68 -0.93 -15.47
C THR A 137 31.24 -2.27 -14.97
N ILE A 138 32.06 -2.96 -15.77
CA ILE A 138 32.71 -4.22 -15.38
C ILE A 138 33.66 -3.98 -14.19
N LYS A 139 34.47 -2.92 -14.22
CA LYS A 139 35.37 -2.56 -13.10
C LYS A 139 34.59 -2.38 -11.79
N LEU A 140 33.48 -1.64 -11.82
CA LEU A 140 32.62 -1.48 -10.64
C LEU A 140 32.02 -2.81 -10.18
N CYS A 141 31.52 -3.63 -11.12
CA CYS A 141 30.94 -4.93 -10.78
C CYS A 141 31.95 -5.90 -10.16
N LYS A 142 33.21 -5.87 -10.60
CA LYS A 142 34.29 -6.67 -10.00
C LYS A 142 34.59 -6.25 -8.56
N ILE A 143 34.61 -4.94 -8.28
CA ILE A 143 34.73 -4.42 -6.90
C ILE A 143 33.55 -4.88 -6.02
N ILE A 144 32.33 -4.88 -6.57
CA ILE A 144 31.13 -5.37 -5.89
C ILE A 144 31.24 -6.89 -5.61
N GLU A 145 31.69 -7.67 -6.59
CA GLU A 145 31.92 -9.12 -6.47
C GLU A 145 32.96 -9.46 -5.39
N GLU A 146 34.06 -8.70 -5.31
CA GLU A 146 35.08 -8.83 -4.26
C GLU A 146 34.52 -8.60 -2.84
N CYS A 147 33.40 -7.87 -2.71
CA CYS A 147 32.71 -7.68 -1.44
C CYS A 147 31.86 -8.90 -1.02
N GLN A 148 31.82 -9.96 -1.85
CA GLN A 148 31.09 -11.20 -1.60
C GLN A 148 29.57 -11.01 -1.47
N VAL A 149 28.98 -10.11 -2.26
CA VAL A 149 27.52 -10.02 -2.37
C VAL A 149 26.95 -11.29 -3.01
N ALA A 150 25.74 -11.68 -2.60
CA ALA A 150 25.11 -12.91 -3.07
C ALA A 150 24.63 -12.82 -4.53
N ALA A 151 24.29 -11.62 -5.01
CA ALA A 151 23.89 -11.35 -6.39
C ALA A 151 23.95 -9.84 -6.68
N ILE A 152 23.99 -9.50 -7.98
CA ILE A 152 23.88 -8.11 -8.46
C ILE A 152 22.72 -7.96 -9.45
N ALA A 153 21.83 -7.01 -9.18
CA ALA A 153 20.78 -6.63 -10.11
C ALA A 153 21.22 -5.45 -10.99
N ILE A 154 21.19 -5.62 -12.31
CA ILE A 154 21.65 -4.60 -13.26
C ILE A 154 20.47 -4.09 -14.07
N HIS A 155 20.14 -2.81 -13.88
CA HIS A 155 19.29 -2.10 -14.83
C HIS A 155 20.12 -1.73 -16.05
N GLY A 156 19.79 -2.29 -17.22
CA GLY A 156 20.46 -2.05 -18.51
C GLY A 156 20.27 -0.65 -19.09
N ARG A 157 20.25 0.39 -18.24
CA ARG A 157 20.23 1.79 -18.63
C ARG A 157 21.18 2.56 -17.73
N THR A 158 21.86 3.53 -18.31
CA THR A 158 22.67 4.52 -17.59
C THR A 158 21.80 5.46 -16.75
N ARG A 159 22.42 6.29 -15.92
CA ARG A 159 21.73 7.27 -15.06
C ARG A 159 20.90 8.29 -15.85
N VAL A 160 21.38 8.72 -17.03
CA VAL A 160 20.74 9.77 -17.85
C VAL A 160 19.62 9.21 -18.72
N GLU A 161 19.63 7.90 -18.98
CA GLU A 161 18.65 7.23 -19.81
C GLU A 161 17.30 7.06 -19.10
N ARG A 162 16.28 7.62 -19.74
CA ARG A 162 14.87 7.53 -19.36
C ARG A 162 14.22 6.22 -19.82
N PRO A 163 13.04 5.85 -19.29
CA PRO A 163 12.37 4.60 -19.62
C PRO A 163 11.94 4.41 -21.09
N ASN A 164 12.05 5.46 -21.91
CA ASN A 164 11.82 5.41 -23.36
C ASN A 164 13.08 5.05 -24.18
N HIS A 165 14.27 5.17 -23.59
CA HIS A 165 15.49 4.68 -24.21
C HIS A 165 15.48 3.14 -24.19
N PRO A 166 16.12 2.50 -25.19
CA PRO A 166 16.29 1.05 -25.21
C PRO A 166 17.03 0.56 -23.96
N ASN A 167 16.90 -0.73 -23.67
CA ASN A 167 17.70 -1.39 -22.66
C ASN A 167 18.94 -1.99 -23.34
N HIS A 168 20.11 -1.84 -22.73
CA HIS A 168 21.37 -2.41 -23.22
C HIS A 168 21.52 -3.85 -22.72
N ASN A 169 20.78 -4.77 -23.35
CA ASN A 169 20.76 -6.20 -22.99
C ASN A 169 22.13 -6.86 -23.24
N ASP A 170 22.82 -6.41 -24.29
CA ASP A 170 24.18 -6.78 -24.66
C ASP A 170 25.19 -6.45 -23.56
N MET A 171 25.14 -5.24 -22.99
CA MET A 171 26.02 -4.87 -21.88
C MET A 171 25.77 -5.74 -20.65
N ILE A 172 24.51 -6.05 -20.33
CA ILE A 172 24.19 -6.98 -19.23
C ILE A 172 24.81 -8.36 -19.50
N LYS A 173 24.71 -8.86 -20.73
CA LYS A 173 25.25 -10.16 -21.14
C LYS A 173 26.76 -10.25 -20.98
N GLU A 174 27.49 -9.25 -21.45
CA GLU A 174 28.94 -9.18 -21.29
C GLU A 174 29.34 -9.17 -19.80
N ILE A 175 28.62 -8.40 -18.96
CA ILE A 175 28.87 -8.38 -17.52
C ILE A 175 28.58 -9.74 -16.88
N ALA A 176 27.47 -10.39 -17.24
CA ALA A 176 27.08 -11.69 -16.70
C ALA A 176 28.06 -12.82 -17.05
N GLN A 177 28.74 -12.74 -18.20
CA GLN A 177 29.78 -13.70 -18.58
C GLN A 177 31.08 -13.55 -17.78
N VAL A 178 31.36 -12.33 -17.31
CA VAL A 178 32.62 -11.99 -16.62
C VAL A 178 32.51 -12.19 -15.10
N LEU A 179 31.32 -12.08 -14.52
CA LEU A 179 31.09 -12.30 -13.09
C LEU A 179 30.85 -13.79 -12.78
N THR A 180 31.28 -14.20 -11.59
CA THR A 180 31.05 -15.53 -11.00
C THR A 180 29.81 -15.56 -10.11
N ILE A 181 29.39 -14.39 -9.58
CA ILE A 181 28.14 -14.24 -8.84
C ILE A 181 26.92 -14.11 -9.79
N PRO A 182 25.71 -14.52 -9.36
CA PRO A 182 24.49 -14.35 -10.14
C PRO A 182 24.19 -12.89 -10.52
N VAL A 183 23.95 -12.66 -11.82
CA VAL A 183 23.42 -11.39 -12.35
C VAL A 183 21.91 -11.49 -12.53
N ILE A 184 21.18 -10.48 -12.04
CA ILE A 184 19.73 -10.34 -12.20
C ILE A 184 19.46 -9.22 -13.23
N ALA A 185 18.95 -9.58 -14.40
CA ALA A 185 18.67 -8.61 -15.46
C ALA A 185 17.43 -7.76 -15.13
N ASN A 186 17.51 -6.45 -15.36
CA ASN A 186 16.41 -5.51 -15.15
C ASN A 186 16.33 -4.47 -16.28
N GLY A 187 15.10 -3.99 -16.53
CA GLY A 187 14.82 -2.88 -17.45
C GLY A 187 13.99 -3.24 -18.68
N GLY A 188 13.76 -4.52 -18.94
CA GLY A 188 13.04 -5.05 -20.11
C GLY A 188 11.51 -4.96 -20.08
N SER A 189 10.88 -4.19 -19.17
CA SER A 189 9.40 -4.15 -19.07
C SER A 189 8.64 -3.69 -20.33
N LYS A 190 9.33 -3.15 -21.36
CA LYS A 190 8.72 -2.85 -22.67
C LYS A 190 8.84 -4.02 -23.66
N GLU A 191 9.79 -4.91 -23.43
CA GLU A 191 10.10 -6.09 -24.26
C GLU A 191 9.36 -7.33 -23.72
N ILE A 192 9.02 -7.33 -22.43
CA ILE A 192 8.32 -8.42 -21.76
C ILE A 192 6.82 -8.15 -21.78
N SER A 193 6.12 -8.87 -22.66
CA SER A 193 4.68 -8.74 -22.86
C SER A 193 3.89 -9.91 -22.27
N CYS A 194 4.47 -11.11 -22.20
CA CYS A 194 3.88 -12.30 -21.58
C CYS A 194 4.90 -13.04 -20.68
N TYR A 195 4.45 -14.08 -19.97
CA TYR A 195 5.29 -14.82 -19.03
C TYR A 195 6.52 -15.44 -19.71
N GLU A 196 6.36 -15.97 -20.92
CA GLU A 196 7.42 -16.60 -21.69
C GLU A 196 8.52 -15.60 -22.10
N ASP A 197 8.18 -14.32 -22.25
CA ASP A 197 9.17 -13.29 -22.58
C ASP A 197 10.14 -13.03 -21.42
N ILE A 198 9.79 -13.41 -20.18
CA ILE A 198 10.71 -13.33 -19.04
C ILE A 198 11.92 -14.22 -19.27
N ASP A 199 11.71 -15.46 -19.74
CA ASP A 199 12.79 -16.41 -20.02
C ASP A 199 13.61 -15.99 -21.26
N LYS A 200 12.95 -15.47 -22.29
CA LYS A 200 13.63 -14.89 -23.47
C LYS A 200 14.57 -13.75 -23.06
N PHE A 201 14.06 -12.78 -22.28
CA PHE A 201 14.85 -11.66 -21.77
C PHE A 201 16.00 -12.14 -20.88
N ARG A 202 15.77 -13.15 -20.03
CA ARG A 202 16.84 -13.79 -19.22
C ARG A 202 17.96 -14.31 -20.12
N ASN A 203 17.60 -15.08 -21.15
CA ASN A 203 18.56 -15.73 -22.05
C ASN A 203 19.30 -14.71 -22.93
N GLU A 204 18.61 -13.67 -23.43
CA GLU A 204 19.22 -12.57 -24.17
C GLU A 204 20.28 -11.83 -23.34
N CYS A 205 19.99 -11.56 -22.06
CA CYS A 205 20.91 -10.94 -21.13
C CYS A 205 21.96 -11.90 -20.55
N GLY A 206 21.94 -13.20 -20.88
CA GLY A 206 22.82 -14.20 -20.26
C GLY A 206 22.74 -14.23 -18.72
N ALA A 207 21.61 -13.80 -18.15
CA ALA A 207 21.47 -13.55 -16.71
C ALA A 207 20.96 -14.79 -15.97
N ALA A 208 21.22 -14.87 -14.67
CA ALA A 208 20.71 -15.96 -13.82
C ALA A 208 19.22 -15.80 -13.51
N SER A 209 18.72 -14.57 -13.46
CA SER A 209 17.31 -14.26 -13.12
C SER A 209 16.89 -12.91 -13.72
N VAL A 210 15.59 -12.59 -13.61
CA VAL A 210 15.01 -11.35 -14.12
C VAL A 210 14.24 -10.63 -13.01
N MET A 211 14.45 -9.33 -12.89
CA MET A 211 13.69 -8.46 -12.01
C MET A 211 12.71 -7.61 -12.84
N LEU A 212 11.42 -7.75 -12.58
CA LEU A 212 10.37 -6.94 -13.21
C LEU A 212 9.99 -5.74 -12.35
N GLY A 213 9.80 -4.58 -13.00
CA GLY A 213 9.30 -3.36 -12.37
C GLY A 213 7.94 -2.94 -12.93
N ARG A 214 7.96 -2.18 -14.02
CA ARG A 214 6.75 -1.54 -14.59
C ARG A 214 5.70 -2.55 -15.06
N SER A 215 6.11 -3.64 -15.71
CA SER A 215 5.17 -4.67 -16.20
C SER A 215 4.36 -5.27 -15.06
N ALA A 216 5.02 -5.67 -13.96
CA ALA A 216 4.36 -6.18 -12.77
C ALA A 216 3.51 -5.11 -12.04
N MET A 217 3.91 -3.84 -12.09
CA MET A 217 3.12 -2.73 -11.54
C MET A 217 1.83 -2.48 -12.33
N TRP A 218 1.86 -2.62 -13.66
CA TRP A 218 0.67 -2.43 -14.52
C TRP A 218 -0.29 -3.61 -14.41
N ASN A 219 0.25 -4.83 -14.50
CA ASN A 219 -0.52 -6.04 -14.26
C ASN A 219 0.40 -7.12 -13.66
N CYS A 220 0.23 -7.35 -12.35
CA CYS A 220 1.06 -8.28 -11.60
C CYS A 220 0.91 -9.73 -12.07
N SER A 221 -0.18 -10.08 -12.77
CA SER A 221 -0.38 -11.42 -13.29
C SER A 221 0.53 -11.75 -14.50
N ILE A 222 1.39 -10.82 -14.95
CA ILE A 222 2.51 -11.13 -15.87
C ILE A 222 3.41 -12.24 -15.33
N LEU A 223 3.44 -12.40 -14.00
CA LEU A 223 4.24 -13.40 -13.29
C LEU A 223 3.65 -14.82 -13.38
N ARG A 224 2.41 -14.97 -13.87
CA ARG A 224 1.71 -16.25 -13.90
C ARG A 224 2.13 -17.07 -15.12
N PRO A 225 2.56 -18.34 -14.94
CA PRO A 225 2.82 -19.26 -16.04
C PRO A 225 1.59 -19.54 -16.91
N GLU A 226 0.38 -19.47 -16.35
CA GLU A 226 -0.87 -19.69 -17.10
C GLU A 226 -1.36 -18.43 -17.85
N GLY A 227 -0.56 -17.36 -17.85
CA GLY A 227 -0.86 -16.11 -18.55
C GLY A 227 -1.67 -15.09 -17.73
N TYR A 228 -2.07 -14.01 -18.39
CA TYR A 228 -2.74 -12.90 -17.72
C TYR A 228 -4.10 -13.25 -17.14
N LEU A 229 -4.41 -12.66 -16.00
CA LEU A 229 -5.78 -12.55 -15.51
C LEU A 229 -6.43 -11.28 -16.06
N PRO A 230 -7.78 -11.25 -16.16
CA PRO A 230 -8.52 -10.02 -16.38
C PRO A 230 -8.09 -8.96 -15.35
N LEU A 231 -7.86 -7.72 -15.81
CA LEU A 231 -7.36 -6.64 -14.94
C LEU A 231 -8.29 -6.38 -13.74
N GLU A 232 -9.59 -6.54 -13.94
CA GLU A 232 -10.60 -6.47 -12.88
C GLU A 232 -10.32 -7.45 -11.73
N THR A 233 -9.96 -8.70 -12.05
CA THR A 233 -9.59 -9.72 -11.06
C THR A 233 -8.31 -9.34 -10.32
N VAL A 234 -7.34 -8.74 -11.02
CA VAL A 234 -6.07 -8.29 -10.45
C VAL A 234 -6.28 -7.14 -9.48
N ILE A 235 -7.09 -6.14 -9.85
CA ILE A 235 -7.45 -5.02 -8.98
C ILE A 235 -8.25 -5.51 -7.78
N GLU A 236 -9.24 -6.39 -7.98
CA GLU A 236 -10.01 -6.97 -6.87
C GLU A 236 -9.10 -7.69 -5.87
N THR A 237 -8.18 -8.52 -6.36
CA THR A 237 -7.21 -9.24 -5.53
C THR A 237 -6.27 -8.28 -4.78
N TYR A 238 -5.78 -7.24 -5.45
CA TYR A 238 -4.97 -6.21 -4.83
C TYR A 238 -5.73 -5.48 -3.71
N LEU A 239 -6.98 -5.08 -3.97
CA LEU A 239 -7.80 -4.39 -2.98
C LEU A 239 -8.13 -5.28 -1.78
N ARG A 240 -8.35 -6.58 -1.98
CA ARG A 240 -8.51 -7.52 -0.85
C ARG A 240 -7.29 -7.53 0.06
N TYR A 241 -6.08 -7.54 -0.50
CA TYR A 241 -4.85 -7.37 0.28
C TYR A 241 -4.74 -6.02 0.96
N CYS A 242 -5.15 -4.93 0.29
CA CYS A 242 -5.19 -3.61 0.92
C CYS A 242 -6.10 -3.57 2.15
N ILE A 243 -7.25 -4.24 2.10
CA ILE A 243 -8.19 -4.30 3.24
C ILE A 243 -7.61 -5.17 4.36
N GLN A 244 -7.15 -6.38 4.02
CA GLN A 244 -6.61 -7.35 4.97
C GLN A 244 -5.43 -6.81 5.76
N TYR A 245 -4.56 -6.04 5.10
CA TYR A 245 -3.36 -5.47 5.70
C TYR A 245 -3.46 -3.98 5.98
N ASP A 246 -4.67 -3.41 6.09
CA ASP A 246 -4.91 -2.01 6.48
C ASP A 246 -3.99 -1.02 5.73
N ASN A 247 -3.93 -1.17 4.41
CA ASN A 247 -3.04 -0.40 3.56
C ASN A 247 -3.60 1.03 3.39
N PRO A 248 -2.74 2.07 3.51
CA PRO A 248 -3.20 3.44 3.36
C PRO A 248 -3.90 3.69 2.02
N PHE A 249 -5.08 4.32 2.08
CA PHE A 249 -5.90 4.67 0.92
C PHE A 249 -5.08 5.33 -0.20
N THR A 250 -4.18 6.27 0.13
CA THR A 250 -3.39 6.98 -0.89
C THR A 250 -2.47 6.05 -1.67
N TYR A 251 -1.90 5.03 -1.03
CA TYR A 251 -1.05 4.04 -1.69
C TYR A 251 -1.89 3.03 -2.48
N SER A 252 -3.02 2.59 -1.93
CA SER A 252 -3.98 1.75 -2.66
C SER A 252 -4.46 2.44 -3.93
N LYS A 253 -4.85 3.72 -3.84
CA LYS A 253 -5.28 4.53 -4.98
C LYS A 253 -4.18 4.68 -6.01
N TYR A 254 -2.96 5.02 -5.59
CA TYR A 254 -1.83 5.16 -6.51
C TYR A 254 -1.57 3.87 -7.31
N ALA A 255 -1.57 2.70 -6.66
CA ALA A 255 -1.36 1.43 -7.33
C ALA A 255 -2.48 1.12 -8.34
N VAL A 256 -3.75 1.29 -7.96
CA VAL A 256 -4.89 1.05 -8.87
C VAL A 256 -4.87 2.04 -10.04
N GLN A 257 -4.47 3.31 -9.84
CA GLN A 257 -4.26 4.26 -10.95
C GLN A 257 -3.23 3.76 -11.96
N ASN A 258 -2.11 3.20 -11.49
CA ASN A 258 -1.07 2.65 -12.34
C ASN A 258 -1.51 1.37 -13.08
N MET A 259 -2.44 0.60 -12.51
CA MET A 259 -3.07 -0.54 -13.17
C MET A 259 -4.06 -0.08 -14.26
N LEU A 260 -4.91 0.89 -13.95
CA LEU A 260 -5.93 1.39 -14.89
C LEU A 260 -5.32 2.09 -16.11
N ARG A 261 -4.28 2.91 -15.94
CA ARG A 261 -3.65 3.69 -17.03
C ARG A 261 -4.71 4.45 -17.86
N GLU A 262 -4.85 4.13 -19.14
CA GLU A 262 -5.84 4.71 -20.09
C GLU A 262 -7.28 4.47 -19.62
N LEU A 263 -7.54 3.40 -18.85
CA LEU A 263 -8.89 3.07 -18.36
C LEU A 263 -9.41 4.06 -17.30
N GLN A 264 -8.58 5.01 -16.86
CA GLN A 264 -9.01 6.12 -16.01
C GLN A 264 -10.08 7.00 -16.69
N ASP A 265 -10.12 7.06 -18.02
CA ASP A 265 -11.11 7.85 -18.75
C ASP A 265 -12.49 7.20 -18.90
N THR A 266 -12.58 5.91 -18.56
CA THR A 266 -13.85 5.18 -18.50
C THR A 266 -14.75 5.76 -17.41
N ILE A 267 -16.05 5.45 -17.47
CA ILE A 267 -17.02 5.86 -16.45
C ILE A 267 -16.59 5.37 -15.05
N ARG A 268 -16.13 4.12 -14.97
CA ARG A 268 -15.61 3.52 -13.72
C ARG A 268 -14.31 4.18 -13.26
N GLY A 269 -13.38 4.41 -14.18
CA GLY A 269 -12.12 5.09 -13.91
C GLY A 269 -12.32 6.50 -13.34
N LYS A 270 -13.23 7.28 -13.93
CA LYS A 270 -13.58 8.62 -13.43
C LYS A 270 -14.23 8.57 -12.04
N ALA A 271 -15.14 7.62 -11.80
CA ALA A 271 -15.70 7.40 -10.46
C ALA A 271 -14.60 7.05 -9.44
N PHE A 272 -13.64 6.21 -9.83
CA PHE A 272 -12.50 5.86 -9.00
C PHE A 272 -11.60 7.05 -8.68
N LEU A 273 -11.35 7.95 -9.64
CA LEU A 273 -10.57 9.16 -9.40
C LEU A 273 -11.21 10.10 -8.37
N GLU A 274 -12.54 10.09 -8.21
CA GLU A 274 -13.24 10.90 -7.22
C GLU A 274 -13.15 10.35 -5.78
N THR A 275 -12.82 9.07 -5.60
CA THR A 275 -12.75 8.42 -4.27
C THR A 275 -11.76 9.12 -3.33
N GLN A 276 -12.09 9.16 -2.04
CA GLN A 276 -11.31 9.76 -0.97
C GLN A 276 -11.00 8.78 0.17
N THR A 277 -11.58 7.58 0.15
CA THR A 277 -11.34 6.53 1.15
C THR A 277 -11.12 5.17 0.49
N LEU A 278 -10.48 4.24 1.22
CA LEU A 278 -10.29 2.88 0.73
C LEU A 278 -11.65 2.17 0.53
N GLN A 279 -12.59 2.38 1.44
CA GLN A 279 -13.94 1.81 1.35
C GLN A 279 -14.64 2.20 0.04
N GLU A 280 -14.51 3.46 -0.39
CA GLU A 280 -15.12 3.91 -1.65
C GLU A 280 -14.47 3.28 -2.87
N ILE A 281 -13.15 3.08 -2.86
CA ILE A 281 -12.49 2.29 -3.91
C ILE A 281 -13.08 0.88 -3.90
N CYS A 282 -13.14 0.24 -2.74
CA CYS A 282 -13.68 -1.11 -2.60
C CYS A 282 -15.13 -1.22 -3.09
N ALA A 283 -15.95 -0.21 -2.86
CA ALA A 283 -17.34 -0.17 -3.35
C ALA A 283 -17.43 -0.21 -4.88
N ILE A 284 -16.53 0.47 -5.60
CA ILE A 284 -16.46 0.43 -7.07
C ILE A 284 -16.24 -1.00 -7.58
N TRP A 285 -15.50 -1.81 -6.83
CA TRP A 285 -15.20 -3.22 -7.15
C TRP A 285 -16.15 -4.22 -6.47
N GLY A 286 -17.20 -3.73 -5.79
CA GLY A 286 -18.18 -4.57 -5.08
C GLY A 286 -17.57 -5.36 -3.92
N LEU A 287 -16.64 -4.73 -3.20
CA LEU A 287 -15.94 -5.30 -2.04
C LEU A 287 -16.45 -4.72 -0.70
N ASP A 288 -17.60 -4.03 -0.67
CA ASP A 288 -18.15 -3.43 0.56
C ASP A 288 -18.34 -4.42 1.69
N ASP A 289 -18.98 -5.56 1.41
CA ASP A 289 -19.30 -6.54 2.45
C ASP A 289 -18.02 -7.22 2.96
N PHE A 290 -17.06 -7.46 2.06
CA PHE A 290 -15.72 -7.93 2.44
C PHE A 290 -14.99 -6.90 3.31
N PHE A 291 -15.00 -5.62 2.91
CA PHE A 291 -14.42 -4.52 3.68
C PHE A 291 -14.99 -4.45 5.09
N LYS A 292 -16.32 -4.49 5.24
CA LYS A 292 -17.01 -4.44 6.53
C LYS A 292 -16.70 -5.65 7.41
N SER A 293 -16.69 -6.85 6.82
CA SER A 293 -16.38 -8.09 7.55
C SER A 293 -14.97 -8.06 8.12
N GLU A 294 -14.00 -7.63 7.30
CA GLU A 294 -12.60 -7.59 7.65
C GLU A 294 -12.30 -6.47 8.68
N LEU A 295 -12.93 -5.31 8.52
CA LEU A 295 -12.88 -4.24 9.52
C LEU A 295 -13.43 -4.68 10.88
N THR A 296 -14.53 -5.46 10.88
CA THR A 296 -15.12 -6.01 12.11
C THR A 296 -14.15 -6.98 12.79
N ARG A 297 -13.54 -7.89 12.02
CA ARG A 297 -12.52 -8.83 12.51
C ARG A 297 -11.33 -8.10 13.14
N GLN A 298 -10.81 -7.09 12.44
CA GLN A 298 -9.68 -6.29 12.92
C GLN A 298 -10.02 -5.52 14.20
N ASN A 299 -11.22 -4.92 14.28
CA ASN A 299 -11.67 -4.21 15.47
C ASN A 299 -11.90 -5.13 16.67
N GLN A 300 -12.40 -6.34 16.46
CA GLN A 300 -12.53 -7.34 17.52
C GLN A 300 -11.16 -7.76 18.05
N ALA A 301 -10.21 -8.05 17.17
CA ALA A 301 -8.85 -8.40 17.57
C ALA A 301 -8.16 -7.25 18.34
N ARG A 302 -8.38 -5.99 17.93
CA ARG A 302 -7.88 -4.80 18.65
C ARG A 302 -8.47 -4.63 20.05
N LYS A 303 -9.70 -5.11 20.30
CA LYS A 303 -10.37 -5.03 21.61
C LYS A 303 -9.98 -6.15 22.57
N SER A 304 -9.69 -7.35 22.06
CA SER A 304 -9.28 -8.50 22.88
C SER A 304 -7.87 -8.34 23.45
N ILE A 305 -7.04 -7.56 22.76
CA ILE A 305 -5.74 -7.10 23.24
C ILE A 305 -6.07 -5.83 24.03
N ASN A 306 -5.73 -5.73 25.32
CA ASN A 306 -5.90 -4.52 26.15
C ASN A 306 -5.07 -3.35 25.59
N PHE A 307 -5.48 -2.84 24.44
CA PHE A 307 -4.78 -1.84 23.67
C PHE A 307 -5.16 -0.49 24.26
N GLU A 308 -4.51 -0.12 25.38
CA GLU A 308 -4.42 1.28 25.77
C GLU A 308 -3.66 2.00 24.66
N VAL A 309 -4.43 2.55 23.71
CA VAL A 309 -3.94 3.55 22.76
C VAL A 309 -3.52 4.76 23.60
N LYS A 310 -2.27 4.80 24.06
CA LYS A 310 -1.64 6.08 24.38
C LYS A 310 -1.64 6.89 23.09
N ASN A 311 -2.53 7.90 23.06
CA ASN A 311 -2.62 9.00 22.09
C ASN A 311 -1.76 8.83 20.82
N GLY A 312 -2.35 8.28 19.75
CA GLY A 312 -1.67 8.30 18.45
C GLY A 312 -2.23 7.36 17.39
N LYS A 313 -3.03 7.92 16.49
CA LYS A 313 -3.16 7.55 15.06
C LYS A 313 -3.60 6.12 14.75
N THR A 314 -4.92 5.90 14.76
CA THR A 314 -5.53 4.95 13.82
C THR A 314 -5.50 5.53 12.41
N ALA A 315 -5.19 4.73 11.40
CA ALA A 315 -5.14 5.13 9.97
C ALA A 315 -6.52 5.32 9.32
N LEU A 316 -7.61 5.13 10.08
CA LEU A 316 -8.97 5.33 9.61
C LEU A 316 -9.41 6.78 9.90
N PRO A 317 -10.12 7.44 8.97
CA PRO A 317 -10.90 8.61 9.35
C PRO A 317 -11.85 8.18 10.47
N PRO A 318 -11.89 8.91 11.58
CA PRO A 318 -12.74 8.55 12.71
C PRO A 318 -14.21 8.51 12.26
N SER A 319 -15.00 7.54 12.75
CA SER A 319 -16.46 7.56 12.56
C SER A 319 -17.09 8.52 13.56
N ALA A 320 -18.19 9.18 13.18
CA ALA A 320 -18.96 10.05 14.08
C ALA A 320 -19.27 9.38 15.44
N ASP A 321 -19.54 8.07 15.45
CA ASP A 321 -19.89 7.31 16.66
C ASP A 321 -18.72 7.09 17.63
N HIS A 322 -17.47 7.22 17.15
CA HIS A 322 -16.25 6.93 17.91
C HIS A 322 -15.42 8.18 18.21
N VAL A 323 -15.85 9.35 17.74
CA VAL A 323 -15.18 10.62 17.93
C VAL A 323 -15.71 11.30 19.16
N LYS A 324 -14.81 11.60 20.10
CA LYS A 324 -15.11 12.43 21.25
C LYS A 324 -14.48 13.80 21.08
N ILE A 325 -15.23 14.81 21.50
CA ILE A 325 -14.72 16.16 21.67
C ILE A 325 -14.08 16.21 23.06
N GLU A 326 -12.79 16.51 23.10
CA GLU A 326 -12.03 16.68 24.34
C GLU A 326 -11.87 18.17 24.62
N LYS A 327 -12.09 18.57 25.87
CA LYS A 327 -11.88 19.93 26.33
C LYS A 327 -10.74 19.92 27.35
N ARG A 328 -9.74 20.75 27.16
CA ARG A 328 -8.67 20.99 28.13
C ARG A 328 -8.44 22.49 28.32
N GLU A 329 -7.79 22.84 29.41
CA GLU A 329 -7.37 24.21 29.69
C GLU A 329 -5.85 24.25 29.75
N GLU A 330 -5.24 25.16 28.99
CA GLU A 330 -3.79 25.32 28.90
C GLU A 330 -3.48 26.82 28.89
N ASP A 331 -2.66 27.28 29.84
CA ASP A 331 -2.30 28.70 30.01
C ASP A 331 -3.50 29.66 30.10
N GLY A 332 -4.60 29.23 30.73
CA GLY A 332 -5.83 30.02 30.89
C GLY A 332 -6.68 30.13 29.62
N GLN A 333 -6.35 29.38 28.56
CA GLN A 333 -7.13 29.27 27.33
C GLN A 333 -7.82 27.89 27.26
N ILE A 334 -9.13 27.89 27.00
CA ILE A 334 -9.87 26.66 26.74
C ILE A 334 -9.52 26.16 25.33
N ILE A 335 -9.07 24.91 25.25
CA ILE A 335 -8.77 24.22 24.01
C ILE A 335 -9.74 23.06 23.83
N VAL A 336 -10.42 23.04 22.70
CA VAL A 336 -11.35 22.00 22.29
C VAL A 336 -10.78 21.26 21.10
N GLU A 337 -10.63 19.95 21.24
CA GLU A 337 -10.00 19.11 20.23
C GLU A 337 -10.90 17.95 19.83
N MET A 338 -10.80 17.58 18.55
CA MET A 338 -11.55 16.45 18.01
C MET A 338 -10.73 15.82 16.87
N PRO A 339 -10.59 14.48 16.82
CA PRO A 339 -9.95 13.83 15.69
C PRO A 339 -10.88 13.88 14.47
N ILE A 340 -10.61 14.79 13.53
CA ILE A 340 -11.34 14.86 12.26
C ILE A 340 -10.47 15.35 11.09
N GLN A 341 -10.67 14.76 9.92
CA GLN A 341 -9.97 15.16 8.70
C GLN A 341 -10.93 15.91 7.77
N PHE A 342 -10.45 16.96 7.12
CA PHE A 342 -11.23 17.61 6.08
C PHE A 342 -11.16 16.81 4.77
N ILE A 343 -12.25 16.11 4.46
CA ILE A 343 -12.42 15.41 3.19
C ILE A 343 -13.23 16.31 2.25
N ARG A 344 -12.58 16.94 1.26
CA ARG A 344 -13.25 17.87 0.32
C ARG A 344 -14.48 17.24 -0.36
N GLY A 345 -14.41 15.95 -0.69
CA GLY A 345 -15.50 15.20 -1.29
C GLY A 345 -16.76 15.10 -0.41
N ASN A 346 -16.71 15.52 0.85
CA ASN A 346 -17.87 15.57 1.73
C ASN A 346 -18.69 16.86 1.58
N PHE A 347 -18.20 17.87 0.84
CA PHE A 347 -18.74 19.23 0.87
C PHE A 347 -18.91 19.86 -0.53
N ASN A 348 -19.28 19.08 -1.55
CA ASN A 348 -19.16 19.52 -2.95
C ASN A 348 -19.99 20.77 -3.29
N ASN A 349 -21.21 20.87 -2.75
CA ASN A 349 -22.16 21.99 -2.95
C ASN A 349 -22.63 22.64 -1.64
N ALA A 350 -22.09 22.23 -0.49
CA ALA A 350 -22.43 22.78 0.81
C ALA A 350 -21.50 23.92 1.20
N ASP A 351 -21.98 24.83 2.04
CA ASP A 351 -21.13 25.80 2.72
C ASP A 351 -20.03 25.06 3.46
N LEU A 352 -18.77 25.34 3.10
CA LEU A 352 -17.64 24.68 3.74
C LEU A 352 -17.60 25.00 5.23
N PRO A 353 -16.95 24.16 6.07
CA PRO A 353 -16.82 24.42 7.49
C PRO A 353 -16.42 25.88 7.83
N LYS A 354 -15.42 26.43 7.12
CA LYS A 354 -15.03 27.84 7.29
C LYS A 354 -16.13 28.84 6.93
N MET A 355 -16.93 28.55 5.91
CA MET A 355 -18.03 29.42 5.49
C MET A 355 -19.16 29.41 6.50
N LEU A 356 -19.61 28.22 6.95
CA LEU A 356 -20.62 28.09 8.00
C LEU A 356 -20.18 28.80 9.28
N LEU A 357 -18.92 28.62 9.68
CA LEU A 357 -18.37 29.29 10.85
C LEU A 357 -18.38 30.81 10.68
N ASN A 358 -17.94 31.34 9.53
CA ASN A 358 -18.00 32.77 9.25
C ASN A 358 -19.43 33.31 9.29
N THR A 359 -20.39 32.57 8.72
CA THR A 359 -21.81 32.94 8.76
C THR A 359 -22.36 32.96 10.18
N HIS A 360 -21.99 31.98 11.01
CA HIS A 360 -22.38 31.94 12.42
C HIS A 360 -21.80 33.13 13.20
N ILE A 361 -20.51 33.40 13.05
CA ILE A 361 -19.82 34.52 13.70
C ILE A 361 -20.46 35.85 13.32
N PHE A 362 -20.71 36.06 12.03
CA PHE A 362 -21.37 37.27 11.54
C PHE A 362 -22.78 37.44 12.12
N ARG A 363 -23.58 36.36 12.17
CA ARG A 363 -24.97 36.41 12.67
C ARG A 363 -25.07 36.65 14.18
N ASN A 364 -24.03 36.31 14.93
CA ASN A 364 -24.02 36.43 16.39
C ASN A 364 -23.10 37.55 16.89
N GLU A 365 -22.60 38.40 15.98
CA GLU A 365 -21.72 39.53 16.31
C GLU A 365 -20.49 39.14 17.17
N LEU A 366 -19.99 37.92 16.95
CA LEU A 366 -18.83 37.40 17.67
C LEU A 366 -17.53 37.96 17.07
N ASP A 367 -16.47 37.98 17.88
CA ASP A 367 -15.14 38.28 17.38
C ASP A 367 -14.72 37.26 16.30
N GLY A 368 -14.15 37.80 15.22
CA GLY A 368 -13.81 37.05 14.00
C GLY A 368 -12.94 35.81 14.26
N PRO A 369 -12.99 34.79 13.37
CA PRO A 369 -12.22 33.58 13.59
C PRO A 369 -10.73 33.83 13.35
N HIS A 370 -9.92 33.69 14.39
CA HIS A 370 -8.48 33.88 14.31
C HIS A 370 -7.79 32.52 14.10
N TYR A 371 -7.27 32.30 12.88
CA TYR A 371 -6.56 31.07 12.55
C TYR A 371 -5.06 31.18 12.87
N SER A 372 -4.54 30.15 13.52
CA SER A 372 -3.11 29.94 13.72
C SER A 372 -2.69 28.58 13.17
N HIS A 373 -1.40 28.42 12.88
CA HIS A 373 -0.88 27.30 12.11
C HIS A 373 0.47 26.87 12.65
N SER A 374 0.71 25.56 12.66
CA SER A 374 2.02 24.97 12.86
C SER A 374 2.32 24.01 11.71
N VAL A 375 3.60 23.99 11.29
CA VAL A 375 4.09 23.05 10.29
C VAL A 375 5.11 22.15 10.96
N VAL A 376 4.82 20.85 10.98
CA VAL A 376 5.70 19.83 11.54
C VAL A 376 5.80 18.72 10.50
N ASP A 377 7.02 18.39 10.08
CA ASP A 377 7.31 17.33 9.11
C ASP A 377 6.55 17.45 7.78
N LYS A 378 6.38 18.68 7.28
CA LYS A 378 5.62 19.03 6.05
C LYS A 378 4.10 18.81 6.13
N PHE A 379 3.57 18.52 7.32
CA PHE A 379 2.14 18.51 7.58
C PHE A 379 1.72 19.77 8.32
N PHE A 380 0.48 20.20 8.07
CA PHE A 380 -0.13 21.40 8.62
C PHE A 380 -1.11 21.02 9.72
N SER A 381 -1.01 21.71 10.85
CA SER A 381 -2.04 21.71 11.88
C SER A 381 -2.51 23.15 12.04
N ALA A 382 -3.82 23.36 12.09
CA ALA A 382 -4.39 24.68 12.32
C ALA A 382 -5.32 24.63 13.53
N SER A 383 -5.46 25.78 14.18
CA SER A 383 -6.49 26.01 15.17
C SER A 383 -7.20 27.31 14.87
N VAL A 384 -8.47 27.40 15.26
CA VAL A 384 -9.28 28.61 15.14
C VAL A 384 -9.70 29.05 16.53
N ILE A 385 -9.52 30.33 16.85
CA ILE A 385 -10.05 30.92 18.08
C ILE A 385 -11.37 31.62 17.74
N VAL A 386 -12.42 31.29 18.49
CA VAL A 386 -13.75 31.91 18.41
C VAL A 386 -14.23 32.10 19.85
N ASP A 387 -14.58 33.34 20.20
CA ASP A 387 -15.05 33.71 21.54
C ASP A 387 -14.11 33.23 22.68
N GLY A 388 -12.80 33.48 22.50
CA GLY A 388 -11.77 33.10 23.48
C GLY A 388 -11.43 31.60 23.55
N VAL A 389 -12.20 30.73 22.90
CA VAL A 389 -11.98 29.27 22.88
C VAL A 389 -11.22 28.87 21.62
N LYS A 390 -10.20 28.02 21.78
CA LYS A 390 -9.38 27.49 20.69
C LYS A 390 -9.86 26.12 20.24
N TYR A 391 -10.19 25.96 18.97
CA TYR A 391 -10.64 24.71 18.37
C TYR A 391 -9.60 24.15 17.41
N ALA A 392 -9.25 22.86 17.54
CA ALA A 392 -8.24 22.24 16.69
C ALA A 392 -8.55 20.78 16.37
N SER A 393 -8.23 20.34 15.15
CA SER A 393 -8.20 18.92 14.85
C SER A 393 -6.90 18.29 15.37
N THR A 394 -6.99 17.13 15.99
CA THR A 394 -5.81 16.33 16.37
C THR A 394 -5.18 15.62 15.18
N LEU A 395 -5.84 15.62 14.01
CA LEU A 395 -5.33 15.06 12.77
C LEU A 395 -4.60 16.14 11.94
N ARG A 396 -3.40 15.81 11.48
CA ARG A 396 -2.58 16.71 10.65
C ARG A 396 -2.94 16.57 9.17
N GLU A 397 -2.82 17.66 8.43
CA GLU A 397 -3.23 17.73 7.02
C GLU A 397 -2.05 17.98 6.07
N LYS A 398 -2.20 17.61 4.80
CA LYS A 398 -1.18 17.88 3.76
C LYS A 398 -1.25 19.31 3.20
N SER A 399 -2.26 20.09 3.58
CA SER A 399 -2.50 21.43 3.07
C SER A 399 -2.93 22.35 4.20
N LYS A 400 -2.32 23.54 4.26
CA LYS A 400 -2.73 24.64 5.16
C LYS A 400 -4.24 24.89 5.07
N ARG A 401 -4.78 24.94 3.85
CA ARG A 401 -6.21 25.19 3.62
C ARG A 401 -7.08 24.08 4.22
N TYR A 402 -6.63 22.82 4.17
CA TYR A 402 -7.40 21.70 4.71
C TYR A 402 -7.32 21.66 6.23
N SER A 403 -6.16 21.98 6.82
CA SER A 403 -6.05 22.09 8.28
C SER A 403 -6.97 23.14 8.86
N GLU A 404 -7.15 24.28 8.19
CA GLU A 404 -8.08 25.33 8.63
C GLU A 404 -9.55 24.88 8.55
N GLN A 405 -9.91 24.11 7.51
CA GLN A 405 -11.25 23.53 7.41
C GLN A 405 -11.49 22.48 8.51
N GLY A 406 -10.47 21.67 8.84
CA GLY A 406 -10.52 20.74 9.96
C GLY A 406 -10.80 21.47 11.28
N ALA A 407 -10.04 22.51 11.60
CA ALA A 407 -10.23 23.33 12.79
C ALA A 407 -11.64 23.97 12.85
N ALA A 408 -12.11 24.52 11.73
CA ALA A 408 -13.47 25.05 11.63
C ALA A 408 -14.53 23.97 11.86
N THR A 409 -14.29 22.75 11.40
CA THR A 409 -15.22 21.62 11.62
C THR A 409 -15.29 21.24 13.10
N VAL A 410 -14.16 21.24 13.82
CA VAL A 410 -14.15 21.03 15.28
C VAL A 410 -14.98 22.10 16.00
N CYS A 411 -14.82 23.37 15.62
CA CYS A 411 -15.61 24.47 16.18
C CYS A 411 -17.11 24.27 15.96
N LEU A 412 -17.53 23.94 14.74
CA LEU A 412 -18.94 23.70 14.42
C LEU A 412 -19.54 22.54 15.23
N HIS A 413 -18.82 21.43 15.40
CA HIS A 413 -19.28 20.30 16.22
C HIS A 413 -19.33 20.65 17.70
N ALA A 414 -18.32 21.37 18.22
CA ALA A 414 -18.26 21.76 19.62
C ALA A 414 -19.34 22.76 20.03
N LEU A 415 -19.79 23.60 19.09
CA LEU A 415 -20.91 24.53 19.23
C LEU A 415 -22.26 23.92 18.83
N GLU A 416 -22.30 22.63 18.48
CA GLU A 416 -23.51 21.91 18.04
C GLU A 416 -24.23 22.59 16.85
N LEU A 417 -23.48 23.27 15.98
CA LEU A 417 -23.99 24.00 14.81
C LEU A 417 -24.24 23.11 13.59
N VAL A 418 -23.83 21.85 13.68
CA VAL A 418 -23.92 20.85 12.62
C VAL A 418 -24.33 19.51 13.19
N ASP A 419 -24.91 18.66 12.34
CA ASP A 419 -25.24 17.28 12.71
C ASP A 419 -23.98 16.48 13.09
N LYS A 420 -24.11 15.46 13.94
CA LYS A 420 -23.01 14.59 14.39
C LYS A 420 -22.27 13.93 13.23
N THR A 421 -22.93 13.71 12.10
CA THR A 421 -22.32 13.09 10.90
C THR A 421 -21.66 14.09 9.96
N TYR A 422 -21.74 15.40 10.25
CA TYR A 422 -21.19 16.44 9.38
C TYR A 422 -19.67 16.33 9.25
N GLY A 423 -19.18 16.25 8.02
CA GLY A 423 -17.77 16.02 7.73
C GLY A 423 -17.31 14.55 7.83
N PHE A 424 -18.15 13.67 8.38
CA PHE A 424 -17.95 12.22 8.35
C PHE A 424 -18.68 11.56 7.18
N SER A 425 -19.81 12.13 6.76
CA SER A 425 -20.61 11.64 5.63
C SER A 425 -20.55 12.59 4.44
N PRO A 426 -20.57 12.07 3.19
CA PRO A 426 -20.67 12.92 2.02
C PRO A 426 -22.01 13.65 1.92
N ALA A 427 -21.99 14.93 1.55
CA ALA A 427 -23.22 15.67 1.24
C ALA A 427 -23.99 15.06 0.06
N GLU A 428 -25.31 15.24 0.04
CA GLU A 428 -26.16 14.76 -1.05
C GLU A 428 -25.72 15.38 -2.39
N GLY A 429 -25.51 14.56 -3.42
CA GLY A 429 -24.98 15.01 -4.71
C GLY A 429 -23.49 15.37 -4.72
N ALA A 430 -22.73 15.07 -3.65
CA ALA A 430 -21.33 15.45 -3.54
C ALA A 430 -20.39 14.79 -4.55
N ARG A 431 -20.85 13.81 -5.33
CA ARG A 431 -20.02 13.14 -6.34
C ARG A 431 -20.77 12.99 -7.65
N LYS A 432 -20.14 13.43 -8.73
CA LYS A 432 -20.68 13.37 -10.09
C LYS A 432 -21.02 11.94 -10.49
N TYR A 433 -20.25 10.98 -9.97
CA TYR A 433 -20.43 9.55 -10.23
C TYR A 433 -20.99 8.77 -9.02
N GLN A 434 -21.68 9.43 -8.07
CA GLN A 434 -22.27 8.74 -6.90
C GLN A 434 -23.25 7.64 -7.30
N HIS A 435 -24.06 7.88 -8.34
CA HIS A 435 -25.00 6.88 -8.86
C HIS A 435 -24.27 5.60 -9.30
N ILE A 436 -23.05 5.71 -9.82
CA ILE A 436 -22.24 4.55 -10.23
C ILE A 436 -21.73 3.76 -9.02
N LEU A 437 -21.31 4.44 -7.94
CA LEU A 437 -20.96 3.78 -6.67
C LEU A 437 -22.14 2.96 -6.16
N ASN A 438 -23.34 3.55 -6.18
CA ASN A 438 -24.57 2.90 -5.73
C ASN A 438 -25.00 1.77 -6.66
N THR A 439 -24.91 1.95 -7.99
CA THR A 439 -25.30 0.95 -8.98
C THR A 439 -24.38 -0.28 -8.93
N TYR A 440 -23.06 -0.12 -8.88
CA TYR A 440 -22.15 -1.27 -8.79
C TYR A 440 -22.25 -2.03 -7.47
N ALA A 441 -22.47 -1.32 -6.35
CA ALA A 441 -22.76 -1.94 -5.06
C ALA A 441 -24.05 -2.79 -5.10
N ASN A 442 -25.07 -2.35 -5.84
CA ASN A 442 -26.35 -3.05 -5.96
C ASN A 442 -26.33 -4.22 -6.96
N VAL A 443 -25.66 -4.07 -8.11
CA VAL A 443 -25.61 -5.11 -9.16
C VAL A 443 -24.90 -6.38 -8.66
N LYS A 444 -23.81 -6.25 -7.87
CA LYS A 444 -23.10 -7.43 -7.34
C LYS A 444 -23.82 -8.08 -6.15
N ARG A 445 -24.61 -7.31 -5.37
CA ARG A 445 -25.52 -7.87 -4.35
C ARG A 445 -26.58 -8.74 -4.99
N GLN A 446 -27.20 -8.27 -6.07
CA GLN A 446 -28.17 -9.06 -6.82
C GLN A 446 -27.54 -10.32 -7.44
N SER A 447 -26.32 -10.24 -7.99
CA SER A 447 -25.63 -11.43 -8.53
C SER A 447 -25.17 -12.42 -7.47
N ASN A 448 -24.82 -11.95 -6.26
CA ASN A 448 -24.46 -12.83 -5.15
C ASN A 448 -25.71 -13.45 -4.50
N GLU A 449 -26.82 -12.72 -4.39
CA GLU A 449 -28.10 -13.26 -3.94
C GLU A 449 -28.67 -14.29 -4.93
N SER A 450 -28.55 -14.04 -6.24
CA SER A 450 -28.92 -15.01 -7.27
C SER A 450 -28.03 -16.26 -7.21
N ASN A 451 -26.71 -16.12 -7.06
CA ASN A 451 -25.81 -17.27 -6.87
C ASN A 451 -26.09 -18.04 -5.57
N ILE A 452 -26.52 -17.37 -4.48
CA ILE A 452 -26.90 -18.04 -3.24
C ILE A 452 -28.26 -18.77 -3.39
N GLN A 453 -29.19 -18.20 -4.16
CA GLN A 453 -30.45 -18.86 -4.51
C GLN A 453 -30.21 -20.06 -5.44
N ASP A 454 -29.35 -19.94 -6.45
CA ASP A 454 -29.01 -21.02 -7.37
C ASP A 454 -28.28 -22.17 -6.64
N VAL A 455 -27.38 -21.86 -5.70
CA VAL A 455 -26.74 -22.88 -4.84
C VAL A 455 -27.74 -23.52 -3.86
N LYS A 456 -28.76 -22.80 -3.39
CA LYS A 456 -29.84 -23.38 -2.57
C LYS A 456 -30.77 -24.26 -3.40
N VAL A 457 -31.11 -23.86 -4.62
CA VAL A 457 -31.95 -24.63 -5.56
C VAL A 457 -31.20 -25.88 -6.02
N GLU A 458 -29.89 -25.79 -6.30
CA GLU A 458 -29.06 -26.97 -6.58
C GLU A 458 -28.97 -27.90 -5.38
N LYS A 459 -28.76 -27.39 -4.15
CA LYS A 459 -28.75 -28.24 -2.94
C LYS A 459 -30.10 -28.87 -2.63
N GLU A 460 -31.22 -28.20 -2.91
CA GLU A 460 -32.56 -28.79 -2.79
C GLU A 460 -32.83 -29.83 -3.89
N ALA A 461 -32.37 -29.60 -5.12
CA ALA A 461 -32.46 -30.56 -6.21
C ALA A 461 -31.58 -31.80 -5.95
N ASP A 462 -30.38 -31.61 -5.40
CA ASP A 462 -29.44 -32.67 -5.04
C ASP A 462 -29.92 -33.46 -3.81
N TRP A 463 -30.56 -32.79 -2.83
CA TRP A 463 -31.27 -33.44 -1.73
C TRP A 463 -32.47 -34.27 -2.22
N LYS A 464 -33.29 -33.73 -3.13
CA LYS A 464 -34.42 -34.46 -3.73
C LYS A 464 -33.94 -35.68 -4.55
N LYS A 465 -32.86 -35.54 -5.34
CA LYS A 465 -32.25 -36.67 -6.06
C LYS A 465 -31.73 -37.76 -5.11
N ARG A 466 -30.99 -37.39 -4.07
CA ARG A 466 -30.51 -38.35 -3.06
C ARG A 466 -31.64 -39.05 -2.31
N LYS A 467 -32.78 -38.37 -2.12
CA LYS A 467 -33.99 -38.97 -1.51
C LYS A 467 -34.67 -39.96 -2.45
N VAL A 468 -34.71 -39.70 -3.76
CA VAL A 468 -35.23 -40.64 -4.76
C VAL A 468 -34.29 -41.84 -4.93
N GLU A 469 -32.97 -41.63 -4.95
CA GLU A 469 -31.98 -42.71 -5.01
C GLU A 469 -32.00 -43.61 -3.77
N THR A 470 -32.14 -43.04 -2.56
CA THR A 470 -32.30 -43.84 -1.33
C THR A 470 -33.64 -44.56 -1.23
N SER A 471 -34.67 -44.07 -1.94
CA SER A 471 -35.97 -44.76 -2.05
C SER A 471 -35.89 -45.93 -3.04
N ASN A 472 -35.21 -45.75 -4.17
CA ASN A 472 -34.99 -46.81 -5.17
C ASN A 472 -34.04 -47.91 -4.67
N VAL A 473 -33.03 -47.57 -3.86
CA VAL A 473 -32.14 -48.55 -3.22
C VAL A 473 -32.86 -49.37 -2.14
N LYS A 474 -33.87 -48.81 -1.46
CA LYS A 474 -34.73 -49.60 -0.56
C LYS A 474 -35.65 -50.55 -1.32
N GLN A 475 -36.18 -50.13 -2.47
CA GLN A 475 -37.01 -51.00 -3.31
C GLN A 475 -36.22 -52.15 -3.97
N THR A 476 -34.95 -51.94 -4.36
CA THR A 476 -34.11 -53.02 -4.92
C THR A 476 -33.54 -53.97 -3.85
N ASN A 477 -33.39 -53.52 -2.61
CA ASN A 477 -33.00 -54.40 -1.49
C ASN A 477 -34.17 -55.21 -0.89
N GLU A 478 -35.43 -54.77 -1.08
CA GLU A 478 -36.60 -55.58 -0.70
C GLU A 478 -36.90 -56.69 -1.72
N VAL A 479 -36.60 -56.49 -3.01
CA VAL A 479 -36.79 -57.51 -4.06
C VAL A 479 -35.70 -58.60 -4.04
N SER A 480 -34.51 -58.33 -3.48
CA SER A 480 -33.43 -59.33 -3.36
C SER A 480 -33.43 -60.15 -2.06
N GLN A 481 -34.35 -59.87 -1.13
CA GLN A 481 -34.55 -60.69 0.08
C GLN A 481 -35.72 -61.69 -0.01
N GLU A 482 -36.56 -61.62 -1.04
CA GLU A 482 -37.67 -62.58 -1.25
C GLU A 482 -37.32 -63.82 -2.11
N GLU A 483 -36.14 -63.89 -2.74
CA GLU A 483 -35.71 -65.06 -3.54
C GLU A 483 -34.83 -66.08 -2.78
N ASN A 484 -34.65 -65.93 -1.46
CA ASN A 484 -33.95 -66.93 -0.62
C ASN A 484 -34.86 -67.70 0.34
N TYR A 485 -36.18 -67.66 0.10
CA TYR A 485 -37.15 -68.54 0.76
C TYR A 485 -38.24 -68.95 -0.23
N ARG A 486 -37.87 -69.74 -1.25
CA ARG A 486 -38.73 -70.76 -1.89
C ARG A 486 -37.95 -71.68 -2.81
#